data_AF-A0A7K2PHU5-F1
#
_entry.id   AF-A0A7K2PHU5-F1
#
_cell.length_a   1.000
_cell.length_b   1.000
_cell.length_c   1.000
_cell.angle_alpha   90.00
_cell.angle_beta   90.00
_cell.angle_gamma   90.00
#
_symmetry.space_group_name_H-M   'P 1'
#
loop_
_entity.id
_entity.type
_entity.pdbx_description
1 polymer ?
#
loop_
_entity_poly.entity_id
_entity_poly.type
_entity_poly.pdbx_seq_one_letter_code
_entity_poly.pdbx_strand_id
1 'polypeptide(L)'
;MSRRVTQPTLQGMTHIPPPAEELRLLDAELWQLDARRAQLLARRAWLVAALQPKWQAPQPTGPAPAAPPRPEASAPSVQNVLLVLGGVLLTVAAMVFTLVSWGHLGITGRALVLGAVTAATLTAPLPLLKRGLRSTAESVAGLGLALTVLDAVALHGAVFPQSAGALYTAVASALLAGLWAAYGLLPRMSELRLPHPFALVAAQLPLFFWAIAADAGSYGLTAALLVTAGLDTVVALRMTSRSLRVVAAIGAYGVGAWGVLAAGWLTWTASGPSAATRAAALLLLASAIALSAAWQSAGTGRSTPADGRSVGLGVASGLLAVAALGGTARSLLPESWTVPAHLAFGIALLAALGLDRLPGSVRQGLAWASGAVQALSLLWALPVL
;
A
#
# COMPACT_ATOMS: atom_id res chain seq x y z
N MET A 1 67.69 -19.15 14.72
CA MET A 1 68.77 -18.67 13.85
C MET A 1 68.17 -17.86 12.71
N SER A 2 68.66 -16.65 12.53
CA SER A 2 68.08 -15.60 11.69
C SER A 2 68.55 -15.67 10.23
N ARG A 3 67.67 -15.17 9.33
CA ARG A 3 67.92 -14.60 7.98
C ARG A 3 68.24 -15.60 6.86
N ARG A 4 67.77 -15.45 5.61
CA ARG A 4 67.48 -14.22 4.84
C ARG A 4 66.30 -14.39 3.89
N VAL A 5 65.57 -13.29 3.75
CA VAL A 5 64.71 -12.91 2.63
C VAL A 5 65.53 -12.87 1.33
N THR A 6 64.97 -13.38 0.24
CA THR A 6 65.36 -12.97 -1.11
C THR A 6 64.08 -12.66 -1.92
N GLN A 7 63.68 -11.40 -1.88
CA GLN A 7 63.07 -10.68 -2.99
C GLN A 7 64.03 -9.53 -3.27
N PRO A 8 64.40 -9.24 -4.54
CA PRO A 8 63.50 -8.70 -5.57
C PRO A 8 63.70 -9.43 -6.93
N THR A 9 62.79 -9.45 -7.90
CA THR A 9 62.32 -8.33 -8.74
C THR A 9 60.97 -8.69 -9.38
N LEU A 10 59.93 -7.94 -9.04
CA LEU A 10 58.76 -7.75 -9.89
C LEU A 10 59.18 -6.85 -11.05
N GLN A 11 59.18 -7.34 -12.28
CA GLN A 11 58.95 -6.50 -13.47
C GLN A 11 58.63 -7.36 -14.70
N GLY A 12 57.36 -7.30 -15.13
CA GLY A 12 57.08 -7.18 -16.56
C GLY A 12 56.77 -8.45 -17.34
N MET A 13 55.82 -9.27 -16.90
CA MET A 13 54.96 -10.00 -17.84
C MET A 13 53.54 -10.07 -17.29
N THR A 14 52.83 -8.94 -17.30
CA THR A 14 51.37 -8.97 -17.50
C THR A 14 51.13 -9.55 -18.88
N HIS A 15 51.24 -10.88 -19.00
CA HIS A 15 50.70 -11.59 -20.15
C HIS A 15 49.19 -11.57 -19.94
N ILE A 16 48.57 -10.43 -20.25
CA ILE A 16 47.11 -10.34 -20.37
C ILE A 16 46.80 -11.37 -21.46
N PRO A 17 46.15 -12.51 -21.10
CA PRO A 17 45.80 -13.48 -22.11
C PRO A 17 44.92 -12.75 -23.15
N PRO A 18 44.99 -13.15 -24.43
CA PRO A 18 44.12 -12.55 -25.44
C PRO A 18 42.67 -12.56 -24.92
N PRO A 19 41.88 -11.50 -25.14
CA PRO A 19 40.61 -11.27 -24.46
C PRO A 19 39.62 -12.45 -24.59
N ALA A 20 39.75 -13.28 -25.62
CA ALA A 20 38.98 -14.51 -25.80
C ALA A 20 39.31 -15.61 -24.76
N GLU A 21 40.56 -15.71 -24.31
CA GLU A 21 40.98 -16.65 -23.27
C GLU A 21 40.60 -16.15 -21.88
N GLU A 22 40.70 -14.84 -21.64
CA GLU A 22 40.23 -14.22 -20.39
C GLU A 22 38.72 -14.42 -20.19
N LEU A 23 37.92 -14.19 -21.25
CA LEU A 23 36.48 -14.46 -21.22
C LEU A 23 36.16 -15.93 -20.95
N ARG A 24 36.93 -16.86 -21.54
CA ARG A 24 36.74 -18.30 -21.29
C ARG A 24 37.04 -18.69 -19.84
N LEU A 25 38.05 -18.09 -19.22
CA LEU A 25 38.37 -18.30 -17.81
C LEU A 25 37.27 -17.73 -16.92
N LEU A 26 36.80 -16.51 -17.20
CA LEU A 26 35.70 -15.88 -16.47
C LEU A 26 34.39 -16.69 -16.59
N ASP A 27 34.06 -17.17 -17.78
CA ASP A 27 32.86 -18.01 -17.99
C ASP A 27 32.96 -19.33 -17.20
N ALA A 28 34.15 -19.94 -17.14
CA ALA A 28 34.37 -21.14 -16.34
C ALA A 28 34.25 -20.86 -14.84
N GLU A 29 34.77 -19.73 -14.34
CA GLU A 29 34.63 -19.32 -12.94
C GLU A 29 33.17 -19.01 -12.59
N LEU A 30 32.44 -18.30 -13.45
CA LEU A 30 31.02 -18.02 -13.27
C LEU A 30 30.21 -19.32 -13.21
N TRP A 31 30.50 -20.27 -14.09
CA TRP A 31 29.84 -21.58 -14.10
C TRP A 31 30.09 -22.36 -12.80
N GLN A 32 31.32 -22.32 -12.27
CA GLN A 32 31.65 -22.94 -10.98
C GLN A 32 30.92 -22.27 -9.80
N LEU A 33 30.81 -20.93 -9.80
CA LEU A 33 30.08 -20.19 -8.78
C LEU A 33 28.60 -20.51 -8.78
N ASP A 34 27.98 -20.61 -9.97
CA ASP A 34 26.57 -20.98 -10.09
C ASP A 34 26.32 -22.43 -9.64
N ALA A 35 27.21 -23.36 -9.98
CA ALA A 35 27.15 -24.72 -9.47
C ALA A 35 27.22 -24.75 -7.92
N ARG A 36 28.11 -23.94 -7.33
CA ARG A 36 28.24 -23.85 -5.87
C ARG A 36 27.02 -23.21 -5.23
N ARG A 37 26.44 -22.19 -5.85
CA ARG A 37 25.20 -21.55 -5.40
C ARG A 37 24.03 -22.53 -5.40
N ALA A 38 23.89 -23.32 -6.47
CA ALA A 38 22.85 -24.34 -6.56
C ALA A 38 22.96 -25.38 -5.44
N GLN A 39 24.19 -25.85 -5.14
CA GLN A 39 24.45 -26.76 -4.04
C GLN A 39 24.05 -26.17 -2.67
N LEU A 40 24.42 -24.91 -2.41
CA LEU A 40 24.07 -24.23 -1.16
C LEU A 40 22.57 -24.03 -1.01
N LEU A 41 21.87 -23.69 -2.09
CA LEU A 41 20.41 -23.55 -2.08
C LEU A 41 19.71 -24.90 -1.86
N ALA A 42 20.19 -25.98 -2.48
CA ALA A 42 19.67 -27.32 -2.24
C ALA A 42 19.87 -27.75 -0.78
N ARG A 43 21.04 -27.47 -0.20
CA ARG A 43 21.31 -27.75 1.21
C ARG A 43 20.43 -26.92 2.14
N ARG A 44 20.22 -25.64 1.83
CA ARG A 44 19.30 -24.76 2.57
C ARG A 44 17.87 -25.28 2.50
N ALA A 45 17.37 -25.66 1.33
CA ALA A 45 16.02 -26.21 1.18
C ALA A 45 15.85 -27.49 2.00
N TRP A 46 16.85 -28.37 1.97
CA TRP A 46 16.86 -29.57 2.81
C TRP A 46 16.87 -29.24 4.30
N LEU A 47 17.69 -28.28 4.74
CA LEU A 47 17.74 -27.83 6.13
C LEU A 47 16.42 -27.19 6.57
N VAL A 48 15.78 -26.39 5.71
CA VAL A 48 14.46 -25.82 5.98
C VAL A 48 13.42 -26.93 6.14
N ALA A 49 13.38 -27.91 5.23
CA ALA A 49 12.47 -29.04 5.31
C ALA A 49 12.72 -29.90 6.57
N ALA A 50 13.98 -30.11 6.95
CA ALA A 50 14.36 -30.87 8.14
C ALA A 50 14.07 -30.12 9.45
N LEU A 51 14.23 -28.79 9.46
CA LEU A 51 13.96 -27.93 10.62
C LEU A 51 12.48 -27.57 10.76
N GLN A 52 11.65 -27.79 9.74
CA GLN A 52 10.22 -27.54 9.79
C GLN A 52 9.55 -28.60 10.69
N PRO A 53 9.29 -28.29 11.98
CA PRO A 53 8.77 -29.28 12.91
C PRO A 53 7.29 -29.47 12.60
N LYS A 54 6.86 -30.72 12.42
CA LYS A 54 5.52 -31.28 12.69
C LYS A 54 4.35 -30.28 12.88
N TRP A 55 4.13 -29.38 11.92
CA TRP A 55 2.83 -28.73 11.78
C TRP A 55 1.93 -29.75 11.09
N GLN A 56 1.37 -30.66 11.89
CA GLN A 56 0.26 -31.49 11.44
C GLN A 56 -0.87 -30.54 11.06
N ALA A 57 -1.02 -30.28 9.76
CA ALA A 57 -2.27 -29.80 9.24
C ALA A 57 -3.36 -30.78 9.70
N PRO A 58 -4.54 -30.32 10.14
CA PRO A 58 -5.65 -31.20 10.49
C PRO A 58 -5.90 -32.16 9.33
N GLN A 59 -5.70 -33.46 9.59
CA GLN A 59 -5.87 -34.51 8.60
C GLN A 59 -7.38 -34.60 8.28
N PRO A 60 -7.83 -34.33 7.05
CA PRO A 60 -9.22 -34.55 6.70
C PRO A 60 -9.44 -36.07 6.65
N THR A 61 -10.25 -36.60 7.55
CA THR A 61 -10.75 -37.98 7.50
C THR A 61 -11.79 -38.09 6.39
N GLY A 62 -11.33 -38.30 5.16
CA GLY A 62 -12.19 -38.62 4.02
C GLY A 62 -11.39 -38.95 2.77
N PRO A 63 -11.84 -39.89 1.93
CA PRO A 63 -11.18 -40.21 0.67
C PRO A 63 -11.34 -39.02 -0.30
N ALA A 64 -10.27 -38.23 -0.46
CA ALA A 64 -10.20 -37.17 -1.46
C ALA A 64 -9.60 -37.72 -2.76
N PRO A 65 -10.20 -37.44 -3.93
CA PRO A 65 -9.64 -37.83 -5.22
C PRO A 65 -8.27 -37.17 -5.43
N ALA A 66 -7.30 -37.96 -5.91
CA ALA A 66 -5.94 -37.51 -6.19
C ALA A 66 -5.97 -36.32 -7.16
N ALA A 67 -5.61 -35.13 -6.67
CA ALA A 67 -5.37 -33.98 -7.52
C ALA A 67 -4.15 -34.26 -8.41
N PRO A 68 -4.19 -33.89 -9.71
CA PRO A 68 -3.06 -34.09 -10.60
C PRO A 68 -1.83 -33.30 -10.11
N PRO A 69 -0.61 -33.81 -10.34
CA PRO A 69 0.62 -33.21 -9.85
C PRO A 69 0.79 -31.79 -10.40
N ARG A 70 1.11 -30.87 -9.50
CA ARG A 70 1.42 -29.47 -9.81
C ARG A 70 2.79 -29.42 -10.49
N PRO A 71 2.93 -28.84 -11.70
CA PRO A 71 4.23 -28.69 -12.34
C PRO A 71 5.10 -27.68 -11.57
N GLU A 72 6.26 -28.13 -11.06
CA GLU A 72 7.23 -27.31 -10.29
C GLU A 72 8.43 -26.84 -11.12
N ALA A 73 8.26 -26.53 -12.41
CA ALA A 73 9.37 -26.05 -13.27
C ALA A 73 9.02 -24.74 -14.01
N SER A 74 9.64 -23.64 -13.57
CA SER A 74 10.26 -22.52 -14.31
C SER A 74 9.92 -22.17 -15.78
N ALA A 75 8.72 -22.46 -16.29
CA ALA A 75 8.21 -21.94 -17.57
C ALA A 75 7.32 -20.66 -17.47
N PRO A 76 6.46 -20.46 -16.44
CA PRO A 76 5.54 -19.33 -16.42
C PRO A 76 6.19 -17.97 -16.10
N SER A 77 7.44 -17.98 -15.60
CA SER A 77 8.21 -16.76 -15.33
C SER A 77 8.61 -16.03 -16.61
N VAL A 78 9.17 -16.74 -17.60
CA VAL A 78 9.64 -16.14 -18.85
C VAL A 78 8.46 -15.65 -19.69
N GLN A 79 7.35 -16.40 -19.73
CA GLN A 79 6.14 -15.95 -20.41
C GLN A 79 5.55 -14.70 -19.74
N ASN A 80 5.47 -14.65 -18.41
CA ASN A 80 5.02 -13.45 -17.71
C ASN A 80 5.99 -12.28 -17.89
N VAL A 81 7.30 -12.52 -17.91
CA VAL A 81 8.31 -11.49 -18.17
C VAL A 81 8.18 -10.97 -19.60
N LEU A 82 8.05 -11.84 -20.60
CA LEU A 82 7.86 -11.45 -22.00
C LEU A 82 6.52 -10.74 -22.22
N LEU A 83 5.47 -11.12 -21.49
CA LEU A 83 4.17 -10.49 -21.57
C LEU A 83 4.16 -9.12 -20.88
N VAL A 84 4.79 -9.01 -19.71
CA VAL A 84 5.01 -7.71 -19.03
C VAL A 84 5.90 -6.81 -19.87
N LEU A 85 6.99 -7.34 -20.43
CA LEU A 85 7.90 -6.61 -21.30
C LEU A 85 7.19 -6.16 -22.57
N GLY A 86 6.38 -7.02 -23.20
CA GLY A 86 5.54 -6.69 -24.34
C GLY A 86 4.48 -5.64 -24.02
N GLY A 87 3.84 -5.72 -22.85
CA GLY A 87 2.91 -4.71 -22.35
C GLY A 87 3.60 -3.36 -22.11
N VAL A 88 4.79 -3.37 -21.50
CA VAL A 88 5.62 -2.18 -21.29
C VAL A 88 6.05 -1.59 -22.64
N LEU A 89 6.55 -2.40 -23.57
CA LEU A 89 6.94 -1.96 -24.91
C LEU A 89 5.75 -1.39 -25.69
N LEU A 90 4.57 -1.99 -25.59
CA LEU A 90 3.37 -1.48 -26.24
C LEU A 90 2.92 -0.16 -25.61
N THR A 91 3.02 -0.03 -24.29
CA THR A 91 2.71 1.22 -23.57
C THR A 91 3.70 2.32 -23.96
N VAL A 92 4.99 2.00 -24.04
CA VAL A 92 6.03 2.92 -24.52
C VAL A 92 5.80 3.27 -26.00
N ALA A 93 5.43 2.31 -26.85
CA ALA A 93 5.13 2.56 -28.26
C ALA A 93 3.91 3.47 -28.41
N ALA A 94 2.85 3.26 -27.64
CA ALA A 94 1.69 4.16 -27.59
C ALA A 94 2.07 5.55 -27.08
N MET A 95 2.93 5.63 -26.05
CA MET A 95 3.46 6.90 -25.54
C MET A 95 4.30 7.64 -26.60
N VAL A 96 5.18 6.95 -27.31
CA VAL A 96 5.97 7.53 -28.41
C VAL A 96 5.07 7.94 -29.56
N PHE A 97 4.08 7.12 -29.94
CA PHE A 97 3.12 7.45 -30.99
C PHE A 97 2.33 8.72 -30.64
N THR A 98 1.89 8.87 -29.39
CA THR A 98 1.19 10.06 -28.91
C THR A 98 2.10 11.30 -28.87
N LEU A 99 3.37 11.14 -28.49
CA LEU A 99 4.36 12.23 -28.41
C LEU A 99 4.97 12.65 -29.75
N VAL A 100 5.11 11.75 -30.73
CA VAL A 100 5.93 11.97 -31.94
C VAL A 100 5.09 12.15 -33.21
N SER A 101 3.84 11.68 -33.26
CA SER A 101 3.03 11.69 -34.50
C SER A 101 2.39 13.07 -34.81
N TRP A 102 3.17 14.14 -34.73
CA TRP A 102 2.71 15.54 -34.89
C TRP A 102 2.45 16.00 -36.33
N GLY A 103 2.97 15.29 -37.34
CA GLY A 103 2.96 15.78 -38.72
C GLY A 103 1.67 15.57 -39.52
N HIS A 104 0.94 14.46 -39.32
CA HIS A 104 -0.08 14.03 -40.31
C HIS A 104 -1.44 13.61 -39.73
N LEU A 105 -1.54 13.32 -38.42
CA LEU A 105 -2.80 13.00 -37.75
C LEU A 105 -3.16 14.15 -36.81
N GLY A 106 -4.21 14.90 -37.17
CA GLY A 106 -4.80 15.90 -36.27
C GLY A 106 -5.27 15.29 -34.96
N ILE A 107 -5.52 16.14 -33.95
CA ILE A 107 -5.90 15.74 -32.58
C ILE A 107 -7.06 14.72 -32.58
N THR A 108 -8.05 14.92 -33.44
CA THR A 108 -9.20 14.03 -33.62
C THR A 108 -8.82 12.63 -34.11
N GLY A 109 -7.88 12.52 -35.04
CA GLY A 109 -7.41 11.24 -35.57
C GLY A 109 -6.68 10.42 -34.51
N ARG A 110 -5.88 11.07 -33.66
CA ARG A 110 -5.20 10.40 -32.55
C ARG A 110 -6.17 9.92 -31.47
N ALA A 111 -7.17 10.75 -31.12
CA ALA A 111 -8.20 10.39 -30.15
C ALA A 111 -9.06 9.20 -30.64
N LEU A 112 -9.39 9.15 -31.93
CA LEU A 112 -10.12 8.04 -32.54
C LEU A 112 -9.32 6.74 -32.51
N VAL A 113 -8.02 6.78 -32.85
CA VAL A 113 -7.15 5.60 -32.84
C VAL A 113 -6.95 5.08 -31.42
N LEU A 114 -6.63 5.95 -30.47
CA LEU A 114 -6.51 5.58 -29.06
C LEU A 114 -7.82 5.01 -28.51
N GLY A 115 -8.94 5.70 -28.74
CA GLY A 115 -10.26 5.25 -28.31
C GLY A 115 -10.65 3.89 -28.91
N ALA A 116 -10.33 3.65 -30.18
CA ALA A 116 -10.57 2.35 -30.82
C ALA A 116 -9.70 1.23 -30.22
N VAL A 117 -8.43 1.50 -29.93
CA VAL A 117 -7.50 0.55 -29.30
C VAL A 117 -7.94 0.25 -27.85
N THR A 118 -8.37 1.26 -27.10
CA THR A 118 -8.88 1.10 -25.73
C THR A 118 -10.20 0.33 -25.72
N ALA A 119 -11.12 0.61 -26.66
CA ALA A 119 -12.35 -0.16 -26.81
C ALA A 119 -12.07 -1.63 -27.20
N ALA A 120 -11.13 -1.88 -28.10
CA ALA A 120 -10.73 -3.23 -28.48
C ALA A 120 -10.12 -4.01 -27.30
N THR A 121 -9.25 -3.37 -26.51
CA THR A 121 -8.61 -4.00 -25.33
C THR A 121 -9.57 -4.23 -24.18
N LEU A 122 -10.57 -3.36 -23.97
CA LEU A 122 -11.64 -3.57 -22.98
C LEU A 122 -12.67 -4.64 -23.42
N THR A 123 -12.87 -4.86 -24.72
CA THR A 123 -13.82 -5.88 -25.20
C THR A 123 -13.18 -7.26 -25.38
N ALA A 124 -11.88 -7.34 -25.62
CA ALA A 124 -11.12 -8.58 -25.82
C ALA A 124 -11.23 -9.64 -24.68
N PRO A 125 -11.36 -9.27 -23.37
CA PRO A 125 -11.49 -10.27 -22.31
C PRO A 125 -12.81 -11.06 -22.35
N LEU A 126 -13.87 -10.50 -22.95
CA LEU A 126 -15.19 -11.15 -23.05
C LEU A 126 -15.17 -12.48 -23.83
N PRO A 127 -14.64 -12.56 -25.07
CA PRO A 127 -14.51 -13.83 -25.78
C PRO A 127 -13.45 -14.77 -25.18
N LEU A 128 -12.42 -14.24 -24.52
CA LEU A 128 -11.38 -15.04 -23.86
C LEU A 128 -11.92 -15.81 -22.64
N LEU A 129 -12.78 -15.17 -21.84
CA LEU A 129 -13.47 -15.82 -20.72
C LEU A 129 -14.45 -16.90 -21.19
N LYS A 130 -15.17 -16.66 -22.29
CA LYS A 130 -16.03 -17.68 -22.93
C LYS A 130 -15.24 -18.92 -23.37
N ARG A 131 -13.94 -18.79 -23.62
CA ARG A 131 -13.03 -19.87 -24.02
C ARG A 131 -12.22 -20.44 -22.85
N GLY A 132 -12.46 -20.01 -21.61
CA GLY A 132 -11.78 -20.50 -20.41
C GLY A 132 -10.36 -19.96 -20.19
N LEU A 133 -9.90 -18.98 -20.97
CA LEU A 133 -8.53 -18.44 -20.93
C LEU A 133 -8.39 -17.29 -19.92
N ARG A 134 -8.57 -17.60 -18.63
CA ARG A 134 -8.61 -16.60 -17.54
C ARG A 134 -7.32 -15.79 -17.38
N SER A 135 -6.15 -16.44 -17.46
CA SER A 135 -4.84 -15.76 -17.27
C SER A 135 -4.57 -14.71 -18.37
N THR A 136 -4.93 -15.03 -19.61
CA THR A 136 -4.80 -14.12 -20.75
C THR A 136 -5.82 -12.98 -20.65
N ALA A 137 -7.06 -13.27 -20.23
CA ALA A 137 -8.07 -12.24 -19.99
C ALA A 137 -7.64 -11.25 -18.89
N GLU A 138 -7.00 -11.74 -17.83
CA GLU A 138 -6.43 -10.90 -16.76
C GLU A 138 -5.29 -10.02 -17.27
N SER A 139 -4.40 -10.57 -18.10
CA SER A 139 -3.29 -9.82 -18.70
C SER A 139 -3.77 -8.71 -19.64
N VAL A 140 -4.77 -9.02 -20.47
CA VAL A 140 -5.39 -8.05 -21.40
C VAL A 140 -6.16 -6.98 -20.63
N ALA A 141 -6.85 -7.33 -19.54
CA ALA A 141 -7.49 -6.35 -18.67
C ALA A 141 -6.47 -5.43 -17.99
N GLY A 142 -5.32 -5.95 -17.57
CA GLY A 142 -4.20 -5.14 -17.07
C GLY A 142 -3.66 -4.16 -18.12
N LEU A 143 -3.62 -4.57 -19.39
CA LEU A 143 -3.21 -3.70 -20.49
C LEU A 143 -4.27 -2.63 -20.80
N GLY A 144 -5.56 -2.99 -20.82
CA GLY A 144 -6.65 -2.03 -20.97
C GLY A 144 -6.65 -0.96 -19.87
N LEU A 145 -6.28 -1.34 -18.64
CA LEU A 145 -6.10 -0.42 -17.52
C LEU A 145 -4.98 0.59 -17.78
N ALA A 146 -3.81 0.14 -18.22
CA ALA A 146 -2.71 1.04 -18.58
C ALA A 146 -3.11 2.03 -19.69
N LEU A 147 -3.85 1.56 -20.70
CA LEU A 147 -4.35 2.40 -21.78
C LEU A 147 -5.37 3.43 -21.29
N THR A 148 -6.30 3.08 -20.40
CA THR A 148 -7.26 4.06 -19.85
C THR A 148 -6.59 5.19 -19.07
N VAL A 149 -5.47 4.91 -18.39
CA VAL A 149 -4.66 5.94 -17.73
C VAL A 149 -3.93 6.81 -18.75
N LEU A 150 -3.34 6.19 -19.78
CA LEU A 150 -2.65 6.90 -20.86
C LEU A 150 -3.60 7.81 -21.63
N ASP A 151 -4.83 7.35 -21.90
CA ASP A 151 -5.90 8.14 -22.54
C ASP A 151 -6.25 9.37 -21.71
N ALA A 152 -6.36 9.23 -20.39
CA ALA A 152 -6.63 10.35 -19.49
C ALA A 152 -5.49 11.40 -19.52
N VAL A 153 -4.23 10.98 -19.59
CA VAL A 153 -3.10 11.91 -19.68
C VAL A 153 -3.05 12.59 -21.05
N ALA A 154 -3.25 11.82 -22.12
CA ALA A 154 -3.27 12.34 -23.49
C ALA A 154 -4.41 13.36 -23.69
N LEU A 155 -5.59 13.10 -23.12
CA LEU A 155 -6.74 14.00 -23.18
C LEU A 155 -6.48 15.31 -22.43
N HIS A 156 -5.76 15.28 -21.31
CA HIS A 156 -5.36 16.49 -20.59
C HIS A 156 -4.47 17.39 -21.45
N GLY A 157 -3.40 16.82 -22.03
CA GLY A 157 -2.45 17.57 -22.84
C GLY A 157 -3.02 18.07 -24.16
N ALA A 158 -3.95 17.34 -24.77
CA ALA A 158 -4.49 17.67 -26.08
C ALA A 158 -5.71 18.60 -26.05
N VAL A 159 -6.62 18.43 -25.08
CA VAL A 159 -7.93 19.10 -25.06
C VAL A 159 -8.04 20.11 -23.93
N PHE A 160 -7.39 19.84 -22.79
CA PHE A 160 -7.48 20.69 -21.60
C PHE A 160 -6.14 21.24 -21.08
N PRO A 161 -5.23 21.75 -21.95
CA PRO A 161 -3.89 22.16 -21.53
C PRO A 161 -3.89 23.35 -20.55
N GLN A 162 -4.99 24.11 -20.50
CA GLN A 162 -5.17 25.28 -19.64
C GLN A 162 -5.97 24.96 -18.36
N SER A 163 -6.45 23.72 -18.19
CA SER A 163 -7.24 23.34 -17.01
C SER A 163 -6.36 23.19 -15.77
N ALA A 164 -6.89 23.54 -14.60
CA ALA A 164 -6.22 23.28 -13.33
C ALA A 164 -5.99 21.77 -13.19
N GLY A 165 -4.71 21.35 -13.24
CA GLY A 165 -4.34 19.94 -13.29
C GLY A 165 -4.95 19.09 -12.17
N ALA A 166 -5.12 19.67 -10.97
CA ALA A 166 -5.74 19.00 -9.83
C ALA A 166 -7.24 18.68 -10.02
N LEU A 167 -8.03 19.59 -10.61
CA LEU A 167 -9.45 19.32 -10.84
C LEU A 167 -9.62 18.24 -11.90
N TYR A 168 -8.79 18.32 -12.95
CA TYR A 168 -8.78 17.31 -14.01
C TYR A 168 -8.41 15.92 -13.47
N THR A 169 -7.35 15.81 -12.66
CA THR A 169 -6.94 14.52 -12.08
C THR A 169 -7.97 13.98 -11.08
N ALA A 170 -8.64 14.84 -10.32
CA ALA A 170 -9.73 14.44 -9.44
C ALA A 170 -10.89 13.80 -10.22
N VAL A 171 -11.35 14.47 -11.29
CA VAL A 171 -12.46 13.98 -12.12
C VAL A 171 -12.04 12.73 -12.88
N ALA A 172 -10.85 12.72 -13.49
CA ALA A 172 -10.35 11.57 -14.24
C ALA A 172 -10.20 10.32 -13.35
N SER A 173 -9.64 10.47 -12.15
CA SER A 173 -9.51 9.36 -11.20
C SER A 173 -10.87 8.84 -10.72
N ALA A 174 -11.85 9.73 -10.48
CA ALA A 174 -13.21 9.34 -10.11
C ALA A 174 -13.91 8.57 -11.24
N LEU A 175 -13.79 9.02 -12.49
CA LEU A 175 -14.35 8.35 -13.66
C LEU A 175 -13.69 6.98 -13.89
N LEU A 176 -12.36 6.88 -13.76
CA LEU A 176 -11.64 5.62 -13.86
C LEU A 176 -12.07 4.64 -12.75
N ALA A 177 -12.20 5.11 -11.51
CA ALA A 177 -12.68 4.29 -10.41
C ALA A 177 -14.10 3.76 -10.68
N GLY A 178 -15.01 4.63 -11.11
CA GLY A 178 -16.39 4.25 -11.47
C GLY A 178 -16.45 3.27 -12.64
N LEU A 179 -15.67 3.50 -13.69
CA LEU A 179 -15.60 2.65 -14.87
C LEU A 179 -15.11 1.24 -14.50
N TRP A 180 -14.04 1.13 -13.73
CA TRP A 180 -13.48 -0.16 -13.34
C TRP A 180 -14.32 -0.88 -12.29
N ALA A 181 -15.03 -0.15 -11.42
CA ALA A 181 -16.02 -0.72 -10.52
C ALA A 181 -17.20 -1.30 -11.32
N ALA A 182 -17.77 -0.54 -12.26
CA ALA A 182 -18.85 -0.99 -13.14
C ALA A 182 -18.43 -2.18 -14.01
N TYR A 183 -17.21 -2.16 -14.52
CA TYR A 183 -16.64 -3.25 -15.30
C TYR A 183 -16.46 -4.53 -14.47
N GLY A 184 -16.05 -4.41 -13.20
CA GLY A 184 -15.96 -5.54 -12.26
C GLY A 184 -17.32 -6.13 -11.85
N LEU A 185 -18.37 -5.31 -11.85
CA LEU A 185 -19.74 -5.73 -11.51
C LEU A 185 -20.46 -6.48 -12.65
N LEU A 186 -19.93 -6.46 -13.87
CA LEU A 186 -20.53 -7.14 -15.02
C LEU A 186 -20.51 -8.67 -14.78
N PRO A 187 -21.63 -9.40 -14.96
CA PRO A 187 -21.74 -10.82 -14.59
C PRO A 187 -20.71 -11.75 -15.26
N ARG A 188 -20.20 -11.35 -16.43
CA ARG A 188 -19.15 -12.10 -17.17
C ARG A 188 -17.73 -11.74 -16.75
N MET A 189 -17.55 -10.59 -16.09
CA MET A 189 -16.25 -10.01 -15.73
C MET A 189 -15.96 -10.09 -14.23
N SER A 190 -16.95 -10.50 -13.41
CA SER A 190 -16.78 -10.79 -11.99
C SER A 190 -15.78 -11.94 -11.73
N GLU A 191 -15.44 -12.71 -12.76
CA GLU A 191 -14.37 -13.71 -12.71
C GLU A 191 -12.96 -13.08 -12.74
N LEU A 192 -12.80 -11.83 -13.20
CA LEU A 192 -11.51 -11.16 -13.16
C LEU A 192 -11.20 -10.62 -11.76
N ARG A 193 -9.99 -10.92 -11.27
CA ARG A 193 -9.56 -10.49 -9.93
C ARG A 193 -8.98 -9.08 -9.89
N LEU A 194 -8.53 -8.55 -11.03
CA LEU A 194 -7.83 -7.26 -11.17
C LEU A 194 -8.71 -6.00 -11.17
N PRO A 195 -9.95 -5.98 -11.71
CA PRO A 195 -10.76 -4.76 -11.81
C PRO A 195 -11.07 -4.10 -10.46
N HIS A 196 -11.44 -4.90 -9.47
CA HIS A 196 -11.87 -4.41 -8.16
C HIS A 196 -10.73 -3.76 -7.33
N PRO A 197 -9.52 -4.36 -7.18
CA PRO A 197 -8.44 -3.71 -6.46
C PRO A 197 -7.96 -2.44 -7.17
N PHE A 198 -8.01 -2.39 -8.50
CA PHE A 198 -7.67 -1.17 -9.22
C PHE A 198 -8.70 -0.06 -9.00
N ALA A 199 -10.00 -0.37 -9.09
CA ALA A 199 -11.05 0.59 -8.80
C ALA A 199 -10.90 1.20 -7.40
N LEU A 200 -10.48 0.39 -6.41
CA LEU A 200 -10.20 0.85 -5.06
C LEU A 200 -9.01 1.81 -5.00
N VAL A 201 -7.88 1.47 -5.66
CA VAL A 201 -6.70 2.35 -5.72
C VAL A 201 -7.04 3.66 -6.45
N ALA A 202 -7.77 3.59 -7.56
CA ALA A 202 -8.22 4.77 -8.29
C ALA A 202 -9.15 5.65 -7.44
N ALA A 203 -9.96 5.06 -6.56
CA ALA A 203 -10.85 5.78 -5.65
C ALA A 203 -10.13 6.49 -4.48
N GLN A 204 -8.84 6.26 -4.24
CA GLN A 204 -8.09 6.94 -3.18
C GLN A 204 -7.68 8.38 -3.54
N LEU A 205 -7.54 8.67 -4.82
CA LEU A 205 -7.01 9.93 -5.35
C LEU A 205 -8.02 11.10 -5.48
N PRO A 206 -9.33 10.88 -5.78
CA PRO A 206 -10.28 11.95 -6.06
C PRO A 206 -10.40 12.98 -4.94
N LEU A 207 -10.56 12.52 -3.69
CA LEU A 207 -10.74 13.41 -2.53
C LEU A 207 -9.51 14.29 -2.29
N PHE A 208 -8.31 13.74 -2.47
CA PHE A 208 -7.07 14.48 -2.29
C PHE A 208 -6.90 15.56 -3.35
N PHE A 209 -7.08 15.21 -4.63
CA PHE A 209 -6.96 16.17 -5.73
C PHE A 209 -8.09 17.20 -5.75
N TRP A 210 -9.29 16.83 -5.30
CA TRP A 210 -10.37 17.80 -5.12
C TRP A 210 -10.01 18.81 -4.02
N ALA A 211 -9.46 18.36 -2.89
CA ALA A 211 -9.01 19.28 -1.84
C ALA A 211 -7.92 20.26 -2.33
N ILE A 212 -7.04 19.81 -3.23
CA ILE A 212 -6.07 20.70 -3.91
C ILE A 212 -6.79 21.68 -4.84
N ALA A 213 -7.72 21.21 -5.67
CA ALA A 213 -8.47 22.04 -6.60
C ALA A 213 -9.33 23.11 -5.91
N ALA A 214 -9.84 22.81 -4.72
CA ALA A 214 -10.62 23.73 -3.89
C ALA A 214 -9.75 24.68 -3.04
N ASP A 215 -8.42 24.61 -3.15
CA ASP A 215 -7.45 25.36 -2.34
C ASP A 215 -7.73 25.24 -0.82
N ALA A 216 -8.08 24.03 -0.37
CA ALA A 216 -8.59 23.79 0.98
C ALA A 216 -7.53 23.91 2.10
N GLY A 217 -6.30 24.26 1.74
CA GLY A 217 -5.14 24.37 2.63
C GLY A 217 -4.78 23.07 3.36
N SER A 218 -3.84 23.16 4.31
CA SER A 218 -3.30 21.99 5.02
C SER A 218 -4.35 21.22 5.81
N TYR A 219 -5.36 21.90 6.38
CA TYR A 219 -6.44 21.26 7.14
C TYR A 219 -7.38 20.47 6.22
N GLY A 220 -7.75 21.03 5.06
CA GLY A 220 -8.60 20.35 4.08
C GLY A 220 -7.92 19.13 3.46
N LEU A 221 -6.61 19.23 3.14
CA LEU A 221 -5.83 18.10 2.65
C LEU A 221 -5.74 16.98 3.69
N THR A 222 -5.50 17.33 4.97
CA THR A 222 -5.45 16.36 6.06
C THR A 222 -6.81 15.68 6.28
N ALA A 223 -7.90 16.45 6.20
CA ALA A 223 -9.26 15.90 6.26
C ALA A 223 -9.53 14.92 5.11
N ALA A 224 -9.15 15.27 3.87
CA ALA A 224 -9.31 14.41 2.71
C ALA A 224 -8.58 13.07 2.88
N LEU A 225 -7.33 13.09 3.38
CA LEU A 225 -6.56 11.88 3.66
C LEU A 225 -7.23 11.01 4.73
N LEU A 226 -7.68 11.60 5.84
CA LEU A 226 -8.35 10.86 6.91
C LEU A 226 -9.69 10.26 6.47
N VAL A 227 -10.47 10.99 5.66
CA VAL A 227 -11.72 10.48 5.07
C VAL A 227 -11.44 9.31 4.14
N THR A 228 -10.44 9.41 3.26
CA THR A 228 -10.01 8.30 2.39
C THR A 228 -9.59 7.08 3.21
N ALA A 229 -8.78 7.27 4.26
CA ALA A 229 -8.38 6.19 5.16
C ALA A 229 -9.57 5.56 5.90
N GLY A 230 -10.56 6.36 6.28
CA GLY A 230 -11.82 5.88 6.86
C GLY A 230 -12.63 5.02 5.89
N LEU A 231 -12.77 5.46 4.63
CA LEU A 231 -13.44 4.69 3.58
C LEU A 231 -12.73 3.36 3.31
N ASP A 232 -11.40 3.38 3.19
CA ASP A 232 -10.58 2.17 3.04
C ASP A 232 -10.75 1.21 4.23
N THR A 233 -10.84 1.74 5.45
CA THR A 233 -11.11 0.95 6.66
C THR A 233 -12.47 0.26 6.59
N VAL A 234 -13.52 0.97 6.14
CA VAL A 234 -14.86 0.38 5.94
C VAL A 234 -14.82 -0.73 4.90
N VAL A 235 -14.12 -0.52 3.78
CA VAL A 235 -13.95 -1.54 2.73
C VAL A 235 -13.20 -2.76 3.28
N ALA A 236 -12.12 -2.56 4.02
CA ALA A 236 -11.31 -3.63 4.61
C ALA A 236 -12.08 -4.50 5.62
N LEU A 237 -13.08 -3.92 6.28
CA LEU A 237 -13.94 -4.60 7.26
C LEU A 237 -15.16 -5.26 6.63
N ARG A 238 -15.73 -4.68 5.56
CA ARG A 238 -16.95 -5.19 4.91
C ARG A 238 -16.72 -6.20 3.80
N MET A 239 -15.57 -6.14 3.11
CA MET A 239 -15.31 -7.03 1.98
C MET A 239 -14.88 -8.44 2.43
N THR A 240 -15.39 -9.47 1.77
CA THR A 240 -15.03 -10.88 2.04
C THR A 240 -13.78 -11.34 1.27
N SER A 241 -13.49 -10.72 0.13
CA SER A 241 -12.32 -11.04 -0.70
C SER A 241 -11.00 -10.64 -0.02
N ARG A 242 -10.11 -11.61 0.18
CA ARG A 242 -8.81 -11.41 0.86
C ARG A 242 -7.94 -10.35 0.15
N SER A 243 -7.91 -10.36 -1.18
CA SER A 243 -7.10 -9.40 -1.96
C SER A 243 -7.57 -7.96 -1.76
N LEU A 244 -8.88 -7.73 -1.80
CA LEU A 244 -9.47 -6.40 -1.57
C LEU A 244 -9.24 -5.91 -0.15
N ARG A 245 -9.38 -6.79 0.84
CA ARG A 245 -9.09 -6.44 2.23
C ARG A 245 -7.64 -6.05 2.46
N VAL A 246 -6.69 -6.73 1.81
CA VAL A 246 -5.25 -6.41 1.94
C VAL A 246 -4.96 -5.05 1.31
N VAL A 247 -5.42 -4.79 0.09
CA VAL A 247 -5.21 -3.50 -0.58
C VAL A 247 -5.87 -2.36 0.21
N ALA A 248 -7.11 -2.55 0.66
CA ALA A 248 -7.81 -1.58 1.51
C ALA A 248 -7.09 -1.36 2.84
N ALA A 249 -6.55 -2.40 3.47
CA ALA A 249 -5.78 -2.25 4.71
C ALA A 249 -4.46 -1.48 4.48
N ILE A 250 -3.76 -1.74 3.39
CA ILE A 250 -2.53 -1.01 3.02
C ILE A 250 -2.88 0.47 2.79
N GLY A 251 -3.97 0.76 2.07
CA GLY A 251 -4.48 2.11 1.87
C GLY A 251 -4.82 2.81 3.17
N ALA A 252 -5.64 2.17 4.01
CA ALA A 252 -6.04 2.70 5.31
C ALA A 252 -4.83 3.01 6.22
N TYR A 253 -3.83 2.13 6.28
CA TYR A 253 -2.63 2.38 7.08
C TYR A 253 -1.71 3.42 6.46
N GLY A 254 -1.45 3.37 5.16
CA GLY A 254 -0.56 4.31 4.48
C GLY A 254 -1.11 5.73 4.51
N VAL A 255 -2.33 5.91 4.00
CA VAL A 255 -3.01 7.21 3.94
C VAL A 255 -3.36 7.69 5.35
N GLY A 256 -3.82 6.78 6.22
CA GLY A 256 -4.19 7.11 7.60
C GLY A 256 -2.99 7.54 8.45
N ALA A 257 -1.84 6.87 8.32
CA ALA A 257 -0.62 7.27 9.03
C ALA A 257 -0.16 8.66 8.59
N TRP A 258 -0.21 8.97 7.29
CA TRP A 258 0.14 10.29 6.78
C TRP A 258 -0.83 11.37 7.28
N GLY A 259 -2.14 11.08 7.28
CA GLY A 259 -3.17 11.98 7.81
C GLY A 259 -3.02 12.24 9.31
N VAL A 260 -2.68 11.22 10.10
CA VAL A 260 -2.42 11.35 11.55
C VAL A 260 -1.16 12.19 11.80
N LEU A 261 -0.07 11.94 11.07
CA LEU A 261 1.16 12.71 11.20
C LEU A 261 0.93 14.18 10.83
N ALA A 262 0.18 14.45 9.76
CA ALA A 262 -0.20 15.80 9.37
C ALA A 262 -1.08 16.48 10.44
N ALA A 263 -2.06 15.79 11.00
CA ALA A 263 -2.90 16.31 12.08
C ALA A 263 -2.11 16.60 13.37
N GLY A 264 -1.14 15.74 13.71
CA GLY A 264 -0.22 15.95 14.83
C GLY A 264 0.68 17.17 14.60
N TRP A 265 1.21 17.32 13.39
CA TRP A 265 2.00 18.50 13.01
C TRP A 265 1.19 19.80 13.07
N LEU A 266 -0.06 19.78 12.60
CA LEU A 266 -0.98 20.92 12.69
C LEU A 266 -1.32 21.27 14.14
N THR A 267 -1.44 20.26 15.01
CA THR A 267 -1.67 20.48 16.44
C THR A 267 -0.45 21.13 17.10
N TRP A 268 0.76 20.72 16.71
CA TRP A 268 2.00 21.30 17.23
C TRP A 268 2.25 22.74 16.78
N THR A 269 1.90 23.05 15.53
CA THR A 269 2.13 24.38 14.92
C THR A 269 0.98 25.36 15.11
N ALA A 270 -0.12 24.94 15.76
CA ALA A 270 -1.27 25.79 16.01
C ALA A 270 -0.93 26.90 17.02
N SER A 271 -0.93 28.15 16.55
CA SER A 271 -0.65 29.35 17.35
C SER A 271 -1.91 29.98 17.99
N GLY A 272 -3.11 29.46 17.70
CA GLY A 272 -4.35 30.02 18.24
C GLY A 272 -5.48 29.00 18.46
N PRO A 273 -6.52 29.36 19.25
CA PRO A 273 -7.57 28.42 19.69
C PRO A 273 -8.37 27.83 18.51
N SER A 274 -8.63 28.62 17.47
CA SER A 274 -9.36 28.16 16.28
C SER A 274 -8.55 27.19 15.41
N ALA A 275 -7.22 27.30 15.41
CA ALA A 275 -6.33 26.36 14.72
C ALA A 275 -6.19 25.06 15.51
N ALA A 276 -6.03 25.18 16.83
CA ALA A 276 -5.93 24.04 17.75
C ALA A 276 -7.21 23.19 17.75
N THR A 277 -8.40 23.81 17.76
CA THR A 277 -9.69 23.09 17.67
C THR A 277 -9.87 22.35 16.34
N ARG A 278 -9.47 22.95 15.21
CA ARG A 278 -9.49 22.28 13.90
C ARG A 278 -8.53 21.10 13.84
N ALA A 279 -7.31 21.25 14.35
CA ALA A 279 -6.33 20.17 14.40
C ALA A 279 -6.79 19.02 15.33
N ALA A 280 -7.38 19.37 16.48
CA ALA A 280 -7.96 18.41 17.40
C ALA A 280 -9.14 17.66 16.80
N ALA A 281 -10.01 18.32 16.03
CA ALA A 281 -11.10 17.66 15.31
C ALA A 281 -10.58 16.59 14.32
N LEU A 282 -9.44 16.84 13.65
CA LEU A 282 -8.80 15.87 12.76
C LEU A 282 -8.23 14.66 13.54
N LEU A 283 -7.58 14.90 14.69
CA LEU A 283 -7.10 13.82 15.56
C LEU A 283 -8.25 13.00 16.17
N LEU A 284 -9.37 13.64 16.52
CA LEU A 284 -10.59 12.96 16.97
C LEU A 284 -11.22 12.12 15.86
N LEU A 285 -11.25 12.62 14.63
CA LEU A 285 -11.70 11.84 13.47
C LEU A 285 -10.83 10.58 13.29
N ALA A 286 -9.49 10.73 13.35
CA ALA A 286 -8.58 9.59 13.28
C ALA A 286 -8.78 8.61 14.44
N SER A 287 -8.99 9.11 15.66
CA SER A 287 -9.30 8.30 16.84
C SER A 287 -10.60 7.50 16.65
N ALA A 288 -11.65 8.13 16.12
CA ALA A 288 -12.93 7.48 15.86
C ALA A 288 -12.81 6.38 14.80
N ILE A 289 -12.04 6.60 13.73
CA ILE A 289 -11.75 5.58 12.71
C ILE A 289 -11.04 4.38 13.35
N ALA A 290 -9.98 4.60 14.13
CA ALA A 290 -9.25 3.55 14.83
C ALA A 290 -10.13 2.78 15.84
N LEU A 291 -10.95 3.49 16.61
CA LEU A 291 -11.87 2.90 17.59
C LEU A 291 -12.93 2.03 16.90
N SER A 292 -13.53 2.53 15.82
CA SER A 292 -14.53 1.78 15.06
C SER A 292 -13.94 0.51 14.47
N ALA A 293 -12.69 0.56 13.99
CA ALA A 293 -11.98 -0.61 13.47
C ALA A 293 -11.64 -1.62 14.57
N ALA A 294 -11.21 -1.13 15.75
CA ALA A 294 -10.97 -1.98 16.92
C ALA A 294 -12.26 -2.67 17.39
N TRP A 295 -13.39 -1.95 17.40
CA TRP A 295 -14.68 -2.50 17.84
C TRP A 295 -15.22 -3.57 16.89
N GLN A 296 -15.17 -3.30 15.58
CA GLN A 296 -15.64 -4.24 14.55
C GLN A 296 -14.77 -5.49 14.46
N SER A 297 -13.46 -5.38 14.72
CA SER A 297 -12.57 -6.54 14.78
C SER A 297 -12.80 -7.38 16.05
N ALA A 298 -13.07 -6.75 17.19
CA ALA A 298 -13.35 -7.43 18.45
C ALA A 298 -14.69 -8.20 18.46
N GLY A 299 -15.72 -7.71 17.75
CA GLY A 299 -17.04 -8.35 17.69
C GLY A 299 -17.10 -9.69 16.94
N THR A 300 -16.03 -10.09 16.25
CA THR A 300 -16.03 -11.30 15.40
C THR A 300 -15.73 -12.61 16.14
N GLY A 301 -15.55 -12.57 17.47
CA GLY A 301 -15.57 -13.75 18.36
C GLY A 301 -14.53 -14.83 18.09
N ARG A 302 -13.48 -14.52 17.32
CA ARG A 302 -12.48 -15.50 16.86
C ARG A 302 -11.13 -15.20 17.53
N SER A 303 -10.89 -15.83 18.70
CA SER A 303 -9.63 -15.81 19.44
C SER A 303 -8.47 -16.29 18.55
N THR A 304 -7.84 -15.33 17.88
CA THR A 304 -6.76 -15.50 16.89
C THR A 304 -5.88 -14.24 16.97
N PRO A 305 -4.71 -14.15 16.32
CA PRO A 305 -3.84 -12.95 16.27
C PRO A 305 -4.52 -11.59 15.96
N ALA A 306 -5.80 -11.57 15.60
CA ALA A 306 -6.66 -10.40 15.58
C ALA A 306 -6.77 -9.66 16.93
N ASP A 307 -6.58 -10.34 18.07
CA ASP A 307 -6.65 -9.73 19.40
C ASP A 307 -5.58 -8.63 19.56
N GLY A 308 -4.33 -8.92 19.21
CA GLY A 308 -3.24 -7.94 19.27
C GLY A 308 -3.45 -6.71 18.36
N ARG A 309 -4.08 -6.90 17.20
CA ARG A 309 -4.40 -5.79 16.28
C ARG A 309 -5.51 -4.90 16.85
N SER A 310 -6.54 -5.49 17.46
CA SER A 310 -7.63 -4.72 18.08
C SER A 310 -7.15 -3.95 19.31
N VAL A 311 -6.26 -4.53 20.13
CA VAL A 311 -5.59 -3.84 21.24
C VAL A 311 -4.75 -2.68 20.70
N GLY A 312 -3.92 -2.90 19.68
CA GLY A 312 -3.09 -1.85 19.08
C GLY A 312 -3.90 -0.68 18.51
N LEU A 313 -5.03 -0.97 17.85
CA LEU A 313 -5.96 0.07 17.37
C LEU A 313 -6.65 0.81 18.52
N GLY A 314 -6.98 0.12 19.61
CA GLY A 314 -7.49 0.73 20.84
C GLY A 314 -6.47 1.66 21.50
N VAL A 315 -5.21 1.24 21.57
CA VAL A 315 -4.10 2.08 22.07
C VAL A 315 -3.96 3.33 21.20
N ALA A 316 -3.90 3.17 19.88
CA ALA A 316 -3.78 4.29 18.95
C ALA A 316 -4.95 5.27 19.08
N SER A 317 -6.18 4.78 19.18
CA SER A 317 -7.37 5.60 19.40
C SER A 317 -7.27 6.43 20.69
N GLY A 318 -6.90 5.80 21.81
CA GLY A 318 -6.75 6.47 23.09
C GLY A 318 -5.66 7.56 23.06
N LEU A 319 -4.49 7.26 22.49
CA LEU A 319 -3.41 8.24 22.35
C LEU A 319 -3.81 9.43 21.47
N LEU A 320 -4.50 9.18 20.34
CA LEU A 320 -4.99 10.24 19.46
C LEU A 320 -6.02 11.13 20.14
N ALA A 321 -6.92 10.56 20.95
CA ALA A 321 -7.91 11.32 21.71
C ALA A 321 -7.24 12.20 22.78
N VAL A 322 -6.27 11.66 23.52
CA VAL A 322 -5.50 12.43 24.52
C VAL A 322 -4.68 13.54 23.84
N ALA A 323 -4.04 13.25 22.70
CA ALA A 323 -3.29 14.24 21.94
C ALA A 323 -4.20 15.37 21.41
N ALA A 324 -5.41 15.06 20.96
CA ALA A 324 -6.39 16.05 20.52
C ALA A 324 -6.79 16.99 21.67
N LEU A 325 -7.19 16.41 22.81
CA LEU A 325 -7.62 17.17 23.98
C LEU A 325 -6.48 17.99 24.58
N GLY A 326 -5.30 17.39 24.71
CA GLY A 326 -4.10 18.05 25.19
C GLY A 326 -3.60 19.18 24.27
N GLY A 327 -3.74 19.01 22.95
CA GLY A 327 -3.47 20.06 21.96
C GLY A 327 -4.39 21.27 22.12
N THR A 328 -5.69 21.05 22.35
CA THR A 328 -6.63 22.15 22.65
C THR A 328 -6.32 22.83 23.98
N ALA A 329 -6.02 22.06 25.02
CA ALA A 329 -5.71 22.57 26.34
C ALA A 329 -4.43 23.41 26.34
N ARG A 330 -3.40 23.01 25.58
CA ARG A 330 -2.16 23.78 25.38
C ARG A 330 -2.41 25.17 24.81
N SER A 331 -3.43 25.36 23.96
CA SER A 331 -3.75 26.67 23.40
C SER A 331 -4.43 27.64 24.38
N LEU A 332 -4.94 27.13 25.50
CA LEU A 332 -5.71 27.88 26.49
C LEU A 332 -4.97 28.02 27.83
N LEU A 333 -4.01 27.15 28.12
CA LEU A 333 -3.33 27.05 29.40
C LEU A 333 -1.87 27.53 29.30
N PRO A 334 -1.32 28.14 30.37
CA PRO A 334 0.12 28.40 30.47
C PRO A 334 0.94 27.12 30.32
N GLU A 335 2.18 27.23 29.81
CA GLU A 335 3.02 26.06 29.49
C GLU A 335 3.20 25.09 30.65
N SER A 336 3.22 25.58 31.89
CA SER A 336 3.33 24.78 33.11
C SER A 336 2.16 23.82 33.37
N TRP A 337 0.98 24.09 32.78
CA TRP A 337 -0.24 23.28 32.95
C TRP A 337 -0.47 22.27 31.84
N THR A 338 0.41 22.24 30.82
CA THR A 338 0.27 21.32 29.68
C THR A 338 0.39 19.86 30.09
N VAL A 339 1.40 19.50 30.88
CA VAL A 339 1.62 18.12 31.36
C VAL A 339 0.49 17.66 32.30
N PRO A 340 0.08 18.44 33.32
CA PRO A 340 -1.08 18.11 34.16
C PRO A 340 -2.38 17.91 33.37
N ALA A 341 -2.63 18.71 32.33
CA ALA A 341 -3.83 18.57 31.50
C ALA A 341 -3.84 17.25 30.72
N HIS A 342 -2.73 16.86 30.11
CA HIS A 342 -2.62 15.56 29.42
C HIS A 342 -2.78 14.39 30.40
N LEU A 343 -2.25 14.50 31.62
CA LEU A 343 -2.43 13.52 32.69
C LEU A 343 -3.92 13.39 33.07
N ALA A 344 -4.62 14.51 33.27
CA ALA A 344 -6.04 14.52 33.59
C ALA A 344 -6.89 13.85 32.50
N PHE A 345 -6.59 14.09 31.21
CA PHE A 345 -7.25 13.39 30.11
C PHE A 345 -6.90 11.90 30.04
N GLY A 346 -5.66 11.52 30.37
CA GLY A 346 -5.24 10.13 30.51
C GLY A 346 -6.00 9.39 31.62
N ILE A 347 -6.29 10.07 32.73
CA ILE A 347 -7.10 9.55 33.84
C ILE A 347 -8.59 9.50 33.44
N ALA A 348 -9.11 10.52 32.76
CA ALA A 348 -10.49 10.52 32.25
C ALA A 348 -10.76 9.36 31.27
N LEU A 349 -9.74 8.91 30.52
CA LEU A 349 -9.82 7.72 29.66
C LEU A 349 -10.11 6.45 30.47
N LEU A 350 -9.67 6.35 31.73
CA LEU A 350 -9.99 5.23 32.62
C LEU A 350 -11.45 5.23 33.06
N ALA A 351 -12.06 6.41 33.23
CA ALA A 351 -13.49 6.52 33.53
C ALA A 351 -14.35 5.98 32.36
N ALA A 352 -13.89 6.15 31.12
CA ALA A 352 -14.56 5.59 29.94
C ALA A 352 -14.51 4.04 29.90
N LEU A 353 -13.58 3.39 30.61
CA LEU A 353 -13.53 1.92 30.73
C LEU A 353 -14.69 1.33 31.54
N GLY A 354 -15.37 2.16 32.34
CA GLY A 354 -16.56 1.78 33.10
C GLY A 354 -17.82 1.64 32.26
N LEU A 355 -17.76 1.92 30.94
CA LEU A 355 -18.86 1.70 30.03
C LEU A 355 -18.97 0.19 29.70
N ASP A 356 -20.00 -0.47 30.23
CA ASP A 356 -20.27 -1.91 30.06
C ASP A 356 -20.38 -2.38 28.59
N ARG A 357 -20.46 -1.44 27.64
CA ARG A 357 -20.62 -1.72 26.21
C ARG A 357 -19.30 -1.96 25.44
N LEU A 358 -18.14 -1.85 26.10
CA LEU A 358 -16.84 -1.97 25.43
C LEU A 358 -16.31 -3.42 25.40
N PRO A 359 -15.89 -3.93 24.22
CA PRO A 359 -15.20 -5.22 24.13
C PRO A 359 -13.92 -5.25 24.98
N GLY A 360 -13.57 -6.43 25.49
CA GLY A 360 -12.41 -6.61 26.36
C GLY A 360 -11.09 -6.11 25.75
N SER A 361 -10.85 -6.36 24.47
CA SER A 361 -9.61 -5.92 23.79
C SER A 361 -9.53 -4.41 23.58
N VAL A 362 -10.66 -3.74 23.31
CA VAL A 362 -10.72 -2.28 23.21
C VAL A 362 -10.43 -1.64 24.57
N ARG A 363 -11.04 -2.19 25.63
CA ARG A 363 -10.81 -1.76 27.02
C ARG A 363 -9.34 -1.93 27.44
N GLN A 364 -8.73 -3.07 27.09
CA GLN A 364 -7.30 -3.30 27.32
C GLN A 364 -6.44 -2.28 26.56
N GLY A 365 -6.77 -1.97 25.30
CA GLY A 365 -6.06 -0.97 24.51
C GLY A 365 -6.13 0.44 25.11
N LEU A 366 -7.32 0.88 25.54
CA LEU A 366 -7.46 2.18 26.23
C LEU A 366 -6.71 2.23 27.57
N ALA A 367 -6.68 1.12 28.32
CA ALA A 367 -5.92 1.03 29.57
C ALA A 367 -4.41 1.19 29.31
N TRP A 368 -3.86 0.53 28.28
CA TRP A 368 -2.47 0.71 27.87
C TRP A 368 -2.16 2.13 27.41
N ALA A 369 -3.07 2.78 26.67
CA ALA A 369 -2.92 4.18 26.29
C ALA A 369 -2.86 5.10 27.53
N SER A 370 -3.74 4.88 28.51
CA SER A 370 -3.71 5.64 29.77
C SER A 370 -2.40 5.42 30.52
N GLY A 371 -1.95 4.17 30.65
CA GLY A 371 -0.67 3.84 31.30
C GLY A 371 0.53 4.50 30.61
N ALA A 372 0.55 4.53 29.28
CA ALA A 372 1.59 5.19 28.49
C ALA A 372 1.61 6.71 28.71
N VAL A 373 0.44 7.37 28.74
CA VAL A 373 0.33 8.81 29.02
C VAL A 373 0.81 9.13 30.43
N GLN A 374 0.46 8.30 31.42
CA GLN A 374 0.90 8.48 32.81
C GLN A 374 2.42 8.28 32.95
N ALA A 375 2.98 7.23 32.34
CA ALA A 375 4.41 6.96 32.35
C ALA A 375 5.21 8.10 31.68
N LEU A 376 4.72 8.62 30.54
CA LEU A 376 5.34 9.74 29.86
C LEU A 376 5.28 11.03 30.70
N SER A 377 4.15 11.27 31.38
CA SER A 377 3.99 12.42 32.29
C SER A 377 4.94 12.33 33.49
N LEU A 378 5.12 11.14 34.05
CA LEU A 378 6.09 10.88 35.14
C LEU A 378 7.53 11.09 34.67
N LEU A 379 7.87 10.61 33.46
CA LEU A 379 9.20 10.81 32.86
C LEU A 379 9.50 12.31 32.67
N TRP A 380 8.49 13.09 32.28
CA TRP A 380 8.62 14.53 32.09
C TRP A 380 8.73 15.31 33.41
N ALA A 381 8.23 14.76 34.51
CA ALA A 381 8.32 15.34 35.84
C ALA A 381 9.64 15.01 36.58
N LEU A 382 10.42 14.05 36.06
CA LEU A 382 11.73 13.72 36.62
C LEU A 382 12.74 14.84 36.28
N PRO A 383 13.45 15.40 37.28
CA PRO A 383 14.49 16.38 37.00
C PRO A 383 15.61 15.71 36.19
N VAL A 384 16.02 16.37 35.10
CA VAL A 384 17.18 15.96 34.30
C VAL A 384 18.41 16.18 35.20
N LEU A 385 18.92 15.08 35.75
CA LEU A 385 20.10 15.04 36.63
C LEU A 385 21.38 15.45 35.91
#